data_AF-A0A8B6BXY6-F1
#
_entry.id   AF-A0A8B6BXY6-F1
#
_cell.length_a   1.000
_cell.length_b   1.000
_cell.length_c   1.000
_cell.angle_alpha   90.00
_cell.angle_beta   90.00
_cell.angle_gamma   90.00
#
_symmetry.space_group_name_H-M   'P 1'
#
loop_
_entity.id
_entity.type
_entity.pdbx_description
1 polymer ?
#
loop_
_entity_poly.entity_id
_entity_poly.type
_entity_poly.pdbx_seq_one_letter_code
_entity_poly.pdbx_strand_id
1 'polypeptide(L)'
;MVKKVNNDEVVVPMQAEFEIYNAFKNGCSDKGYYYDLSSDTCLKMFVDSHGKTWEHARNHCQRDGGDLISMTTMAKWNFVTHFTSCMSNLWIGLKEERWVTNDIFEYLFNVTVELNRYDHDFQNDPDQSCGTFIPNVGVYDESCNIREKHRYVCEILV
;
A
#
# COMPACT_ATOMS: atom_id res chain seq x y z
N MET A 1 16.29 -44.86 -8.29
CA MET A 1 16.58 -44.79 -9.74
C MET A 1 16.04 -43.47 -10.26
N VAL A 2 16.87 -42.76 -11.03
CA VAL A 2 16.72 -41.34 -11.36
C VAL A 2 15.64 -41.11 -12.41
N LYS A 3 14.87 -40.03 -12.27
CA LYS A 3 14.40 -39.24 -13.41
C LYS A 3 14.86 -37.80 -13.21
N LYS A 4 15.80 -37.37 -14.04
CA LYS A 4 16.20 -35.97 -14.20
C LYS A 4 15.16 -35.29 -15.08
N VAL A 5 14.77 -34.09 -14.68
CA VAL A 5 14.28 -33.05 -15.60
C VAL A 5 15.10 -31.81 -15.23
N ASN A 6 15.82 -31.29 -16.22
CA ASN A 6 16.68 -30.10 -16.25
C ASN A 6 16.95 -29.38 -14.91
N ASN A 7 18.21 -29.53 -14.49
CA ASN A 7 18.84 -28.93 -13.32
C ASN A 7 19.05 -27.42 -13.50
N ASP A 8 18.15 -26.59 -12.97
CA ASP A 8 18.50 -25.28 -12.38
C ASP A 8 17.41 -24.85 -11.38
N GLU A 9 16.88 -25.80 -10.60
CA GLU A 9 16.10 -25.45 -9.42
C GLU A 9 17.10 -25.07 -8.32
N VAL A 10 17.27 -23.78 -8.09
CA VAL A 10 18.08 -23.26 -7.00
C VAL A 10 17.39 -23.66 -5.69
N VAL A 11 17.81 -24.78 -5.11
CA VAL A 11 17.35 -25.20 -3.78
C VAL A 11 18.04 -24.30 -2.77
N VAL A 12 17.36 -23.22 -2.37
CA VAL A 12 17.80 -22.37 -1.27
C VAL A 12 17.60 -23.13 0.05
N PRO A 13 18.62 -23.27 0.91
CA PRO A 13 18.43 -23.90 2.20
C PRO A 13 17.44 -23.11 3.06
N MET A 14 16.51 -23.79 3.74
CA MET A 14 15.53 -23.17 4.66
C MET A 14 16.17 -22.23 5.70
N GLN A 15 17.42 -22.53 6.11
CA GLN A 15 18.22 -21.67 6.98
C GLN A 15 18.54 -20.31 6.33
N ALA A 16 18.91 -20.30 5.05
CA ALA A 16 19.24 -19.09 4.30
C ALA A 16 17.99 -18.21 4.07
N GLU A 17 16.82 -18.82 3.84
CA GLU A 17 15.55 -18.09 3.76
C GLU A 17 15.23 -17.38 5.07
N PHE A 18 15.45 -18.04 6.21
CA PHE A 18 15.23 -17.46 7.53
C PHE A 18 16.21 -16.30 7.83
N GLU A 19 17.46 -16.41 7.40
CA GLU A 19 18.46 -15.34 7.55
C GLU A 19 18.10 -14.11 6.69
N ILE A 20 17.68 -14.33 5.44
CA ILE A 20 17.21 -13.26 4.54
C ILE A 20 15.98 -12.57 5.12
N TYR A 21 14.98 -13.34 5.59
CA TYR A 21 13.80 -12.80 6.25
C TYR A 21 14.16 -11.90 7.44
N ASN A 22 15.07 -12.36 8.31
CA ASN A 22 15.48 -11.58 9.47
C ASN A 22 16.26 -10.33 9.08
N ALA A 23 17.06 -10.38 8.00
CA ALA A 23 17.76 -9.21 7.50
C ALA A 23 16.77 -8.12 7.04
N PHE A 24 15.77 -8.47 6.22
CA PHE A 24 14.74 -7.52 5.79
C PHE A 24 13.89 -7.02 6.95
N LYS A 25 13.45 -7.93 7.84
CA LYS A 25 12.70 -7.58 9.04
C LYS A 25 13.44 -6.57 9.91
N ASN A 26 14.72 -6.80 10.17
CA ASN A 26 15.54 -5.90 10.98
C ASN A 26 15.74 -4.56 10.28
N GLY A 27 16.01 -4.56 8.96
CA GLY A 27 16.13 -3.33 8.16
C GLY A 27 14.87 -2.47 8.20
N CYS A 28 13.68 -3.07 8.13
CA CYS A 28 12.43 -2.34 8.32
C CYS A 28 12.28 -1.84 9.77
N SER A 29 12.59 -2.70 10.75
CA SER A 29 12.41 -2.41 12.18
C SER A 29 13.32 -1.28 12.68
N ASP A 30 14.52 -1.14 12.13
CA ASP A 30 15.47 -0.06 12.45
C ASP A 30 14.89 1.33 12.08
N LYS A 31 14.02 1.38 11.08
CA LYS A 31 13.25 2.59 10.70
C LYS A 31 11.87 2.67 11.40
N GLY A 32 11.55 1.68 12.23
CA GLY A 32 10.25 1.51 12.88
C GLY A 32 9.13 1.12 11.92
N TYR A 33 9.44 0.46 10.81
CA TYR A 33 8.49 -0.14 9.87
C TYR A 33 8.31 -1.63 10.16
N TYR A 34 7.16 -2.19 9.80
CA TYR A 34 6.89 -3.63 9.86
C TYR A 34 7.21 -4.26 8.50
N TYR A 35 8.00 -5.33 8.48
CA TYR A 35 8.20 -6.11 7.26
C TYR A 35 7.02 -7.04 7.03
N ASP A 36 6.26 -6.80 5.95
CA ASP A 36 5.23 -7.72 5.50
C ASP A 36 5.81 -8.71 4.49
N LEU A 37 5.99 -9.95 4.95
CA LEU A 37 6.48 -11.05 4.12
C LEU A 37 5.56 -11.34 2.91
N SER A 38 4.26 -11.04 3.01
CA SER A 38 3.30 -11.37 1.96
C SER A 38 3.37 -10.41 0.76
N SER A 39 3.80 -9.16 0.98
CA SER A 39 4.02 -8.17 -0.08
C SER A 39 5.48 -7.83 -0.33
N ASP A 40 6.40 -8.46 0.42
CA ASP A 40 7.84 -8.18 0.39
C ASP A 40 8.13 -6.67 0.50
N THR A 41 7.55 -6.04 1.52
CA THR A 41 7.53 -4.58 1.65
C THR A 41 7.61 -4.18 3.13
N CYS A 42 8.37 -3.14 3.47
CA CYS A 42 8.26 -2.49 4.77
C CYS A 42 7.04 -1.57 4.79
N LEU A 43 6.11 -1.75 5.72
CA LEU A 43 4.88 -0.98 5.85
C LEU A 43 4.80 -0.28 7.20
N LYS A 44 4.30 0.97 7.21
CA LYS A 44 4.07 1.72 8.45
C LYS A 44 2.87 2.64 8.32
N MET A 45 1.98 2.56 9.30
CA MET A 45 0.82 3.43 9.40
C MET A 45 1.09 4.57 10.37
N PHE A 46 0.76 5.79 9.95
CA PHE A 46 0.87 6.99 10.75
C PHE A 46 -0.54 7.42 11.18
N VAL A 47 -0.86 7.13 12.44
CA VAL A 47 -2.21 7.28 13.02
C VAL A 47 -2.42 8.55 13.86
N ASP A 48 -1.56 9.55 13.69
CA ASP A 48 -1.68 10.84 14.38
C ASP A 48 -3.07 11.47 14.15
N SER A 49 -3.67 12.03 15.21
CA SER A 49 -5.02 12.59 15.17
C SER A 49 -5.14 13.85 14.31
N HIS A 50 -4.05 14.56 14.05
CA HIS A 50 -4.03 15.75 13.20
C HIS A 50 -3.83 15.44 11.72
N GLY A 51 -3.40 14.21 11.39
CA GLY A 51 -3.13 13.78 10.01
C GLY A 51 -2.12 14.67 9.27
N LYS A 52 -2.04 14.47 7.96
CA LYS A 52 -1.27 15.31 7.04
C LYS A 52 -2.05 15.50 5.75
N THR A 53 -1.75 16.57 5.02
CA THR A 53 -2.18 16.67 3.62
C THR A 53 -1.49 15.59 2.82
N TRP A 54 -2.06 15.20 1.68
CA TRP A 54 -1.49 14.15 0.85
C TRP A 54 -0.03 14.44 0.48
N GLU A 55 0.28 15.68 0.06
CA GLU A 55 1.65 16.08 -0.29
C GLU A 55 2.60 15.98 0.90
N HIS A 56 2.19 16.42 2.09
CA HIS A 56 3.02 16.32 3.29
C HIS A 56 3.20 14.86 3.75
N ALA A 57 2.17 14.02 3.59
CA ALA A 57 2.24 12.59 3.87
C ALA A 57 3.22 11.89 2.93
N ARG A 58 3.13 12.17 1.63
CA ARG A 58 4.06 11.67 0.61
C ARG A 58 5.49 12.11 0.85
N ASN A 59 5.69 13.41 1.06
CA ASN A 59 7.01 13.96 1.37
C ASN A 59 7.61 13.34 2.65
N HIS A 60 6.77 12.98 3.62
CA HIS A 60 7.21 12.25 4.80
C HIS A 60 7.71 10.85 4.44
N CYS A 61 6.93 10.05 3.71
CA CYS A 61 7.35 8.70 3.29
C CYS A 61 8.64 8.73 2.44
N GLN A 62 8.77 9.72 1.55
CA GLN A 62 9.96 9.90 0.70
C GLN A 62 11.23 10.22 1.49
N ARG A 63 11.12 10.96 2.60
CA ARG A 63 12.27 11.20 3.49
C ARG A 63 12.75 9.94 4.19
N ASP A 64 11.87 8.97 4.41
CA ASP A 64 12.23 7.65 4.97
C ASP A 64 12.82 6.69 3.91
N GLY A 65 12.85 7.12 2.64
CA GLY A 65 13.30 6.34 1.49
C GLY A 65 12.20 5.51 0.82
N GLY A 66 10.93 5.84 1.08
CA GLY A 66 9.76 5.15 0.54
C GLY A 66 8.84 6.06 -0.26
N ASP A 67 7.56 5.68 -0.36
CA ASP A 67 6.47 6.53 -0.85
C ASP A 67 5.19 6.18 -0.06
N LEU A 68 4.08 6.89 -0.31
CA LEU A 68 2.78 6.41 0.15
C LEU A 68 2.48 5.04 -0.46
N ILE A 69 1.79 4.18 0.29
CA ILE A 69 1.54 2.79 -0.12
C ILE A 69 0.85 2.70 -1.49
N SER A 70 1.36 1.83 -2.35
CA SER A 70 0.69 1.42 -3.57
C SER A 70 -0.18 0.21 -3.27
N MET A 71 -1.49 0.36 -3.40
CA MET A 71 -2.47 -0.69 -3.08
C MET A 71 -2.52 -1.82 -4.11
N THR A 72 -1.39 -2.22 -4.71
CA THR A 72 -1.31 -3.08 -5.91
C THR A 72 -1.36 -4.58 -5.65
N THR A 73 -1.41 -5.03 -4.40
CA THR A 73 -1.46 -6.46 -4.04
C THR A 73 -2.45 -6.73 -2.92
N MET A 74 -3.05 -7.92 -2.92
CA MET A 74 -3.96 -8.36 -1.84
C MET A 74 -3.30 -8.34 -0.45
N ALA A 75 -2.02 -8.67 -0.39
CA ALA A 75 -1.27 -8.63 0.87
C ALA A 75 -1.28 -7.24 1.50
N LYS A 76 -1.05 -6.19 0.69
CA LYS A 76 -1.13 -4.79 1.14
C LYS A 76 -2.55 -4.39 1.55
N TRP A 77 -3.56 -4.81 0.79
CA TRP A 77 -4.97 -4.62 1.16
C TRP A 77 -5.31 -5.23 2.52
N ASN A 78 -4.91 -6.47 2.74
CA ASN A 78 -5.14 -7.18 4.00
C ASN A 78 -4.37 -6.55 5.16
N PHE A 79 -3.12 -6.12 4.93
CA PHE A 79 -2.35 -5.39 5.93
C PHE A 79 -3.10 -4.13 6.36
N VAL A 80 -3.45 -3.26 5.43
CA VAL A 80 -4.13 -2.00 5.77
C VAL A 80 -5.46 -2.29 6.47
N THR A 81 -6.28 -3.19 5.95
CA THR A 81 -7.59 -3.54 6.54
C THR A 81 -7.47 -4.14 7.94
N HIS A 82 -6.50 -5.03 8.18
CA HIS A 82 -6.31 -5.69 9.47
C HIS A 82 -5.82 -4.74 10.56
N PHE A 83 -4.94 -3.80 10.20
CA PHE A 83 -4.39 -2.83 11.15
C PHE A 83 -5.30 -1.61 11.36
N THR A 84 -6.30 -1.41 10.51
CA THR A 84 -7.33 -0.38 10.71
C THR A 84 -8.59 -0.94 11.38
N SER A 85 -8.71 -0.76 12.69
CA SER A 85 -10.02 -0.85 13.37
C SER A 85 -10.86 0.43 13.22
N CYS A 86 -10.29 1.47 12.60
CA CYS A 86 -10.86 2.81 12.52
C CYS A 86 -11.44 3.07 11.12
N MET A 87 -12.69 3.52 11.06
CA MET A 87 -13.40 3.95 9.83
C MET A 87 -12.87 5.28 9.25
N SER A 88 -11.58 5.61 9.45
CA SER A 88 -10.99 6.88 9.01
C SER A 88 -10.26 6.73 7.69
N ASN A 89 -10.43 7.69 6.78
CA ASN A 89 -9.71 7.78 5.51
C ASN A 89 -8.19 7.75 5.74
N LEU A 90 -7.49 7.00 4.89
CA LEU A 90 -6.04 6.93 4.85
C LEU A 90 -5.52 7.43 3.51
N TRP A 91 -4.55 8.33 3.48
CA TRP A 91 -3.84 8.65 2.24
C TRP A 91 -3.02 7.44 1.75
N ILE A 92 -3.10 7.21 0.44
CA ILE A 92 -2.33 6.20 -0.29
C ILE A 92 -1.67 6.82 -1.53
N GLY A 93 -0.72 6.11 -2.14
CA GLY A 93 0.13 6.59 -3.23
C GLY A 93 -0.51 6.64 -4.61
N LEU A 94 -1.84 6.72 -4.68
CA LEU A 94 -2.57 6.89 -5.93
C LEU A 94 -2.66 8.37 -6.27
N LYS A 95 -2.14 8.71 -7.46
CA LYS A 95 -2.33 10.00 -8.14
C LYS A 95 -2.70 9.67 -9.59
N GLU A 96 -3.63 10.44 -10.14
CA GLU A 96 -4.37 10.34 -11.43
C GLU A 96 -3.87 9.44 -12.57
N GLU A 97 -2.59 9.13 -12.71
CA GLU A 97 -2.04 8.30 -13.80
C GLU A 97 -2.04 6.80 -13.49
N ARG A 98 -2.48 6.37 -12.31
CA ARG A 98 -2.50 4.94 -11.89
C ARG A 98 -3.83 4.49 -11.30
N TRP A 99 -4.96 5.00 -11.79
CA TRP A 99 -6.26 4.41 -11.49
C TRP A 99 -6.29 2.97 -12.04
N VAL A 100 -5.89 2.01 -11.21
CA VAL A 100 -6.24 0.62 -11.43
C VAL A 100 -7.76 0.60 -11.28
N THR A 101 -8.46 0.52 -12.40
CA THR A 101 -9.92 0.49 -12.44
C THR A 101 -10.43 -0.65 -11.59
N ASN A 102 -11.62 -0.50 -11.01
CA ASN A 102 -12.32 -1.59 -10.30
C ASN A 102 -12.26 -2.92 -11.02
N ASP A 103 -12.41 -2.86 -12.34
CA ASP A 103 -12.40 -4.01 -13.22
C ASP A 103 -11.09 -4.81 -13.10
N ILE A 104 -9.95 -4.18 -12.80
CA ILE A 104 -8.66 -4.84 -12.61
C ILE A 104 -8.52 -5.37 -11.17
N PHE A 105 -9.00 -4.66 -10.14
CA PHE A 105 -8.94 -5.17 -8.76
C PHE A 105 -9.90 -6.34 -8.50
N GLU A 106 -11.14 -6.23 -8.98
CA GLU A 106 -12.14 -7.30 -8.90
C GLU A 106 -11.66 -8.53 -9.69
N TYR A 107 -11.09 -8.32 -10.89
CA TYR A 107 -10.55 -9.39 -11.74
C TYR A 107 -9.27 -10.04 -11.20
N LEU A 108 -8.31 -9.26 -10.68
CA LEU A 108 -7.01 -9.79 -10.24
C LEU A 108 -7.05 -10.37 -8.82
N PHE A 109 -7.94 -9.87 -7.95
CA PHE A 109 -7.88 -10.14 -6.53
C PHE A 109 -9.17 -10.71 -5.93
N ASN A 110 -10.27 -10.82 -6.69
CA ASN A 110 -11.53 -11.39 -6.24
C ASN A 110 -12.03 -10.79 -4.91
N VAL A 111 -11.74 -9.50 -4.71
CA VAL A 111 -12.26 -8.67 -3.62
C VAL A 111 -13.24 -7.68 -4.24
N THR A 112 -14.45 -7.64 -3.69
CA THR A 112 -15.44 -6.62 -4.03
C THR A 112 -14.98 -5.32 -3.38
N VAL A 113 -14.24 -4.51 -4.13
CA VAL A 113 -14.01 -3.13 -3.76
C VAL A 113 -15.25 -2.36 -4.21
N GLU A 114 -16.14 -2.04 -3.28
CA GLU A 114 -17.17 -1.04 -3.55
C GLU A 114 -16.46 0.31 -3.63
N LEU A 115 -15.84 0.67 -4.78
CA LEU A 115 -15.69 2.09 -5.07
C LEU A 115 -17.11 2.55 -5.36
N ASN A 116 -17.71 3.30 -4.44
CA ASN A 116 -18.77 4.21 -4.85
C ASN A 116 -18.12 5.19 -5.82
N ARG A 117 -18.12 4.85 -7.12
CA ARG A 117 -17.94 5.80 -8.21
C ARG A 117 -19.14 6.75 -8.11
N TYR A 118 -19.08 7.71 -7.21
CA TYR A 118 -19.77 8.94 -7.49
C TYR A 118 -19.12 9.46 -8.75
N ASP A 119 -19.91 9.53 -9.81
CA ASP A 119 -19.61 10.14 -11.09
C ASP A 119 -19.40 11.64 -10.89
N HIS A 120 -18.44 12.00 -10.02
CA HIS A 120 -17.89 13.34 -9.93
C HIS A 120 -17.05 13.50 -11.17
N ASP A 121 -17.74 13.93 -12.22
CA ASP A 121 -17.25 14.59 -13.41
C ASP A 121 -15.74 14.93 -13.35
N PHE A 122 -14.91 13.92 -13.69
CA PHE A 122 -13.45 14.02 -13.76
C PHE A 122 -12.99 15.14 -14.70
N GLN A 123 -13.90 15.72 -15.49
CA GLN A 123 -13.61 16.79 -16.42
C GLN A 123 -13.72 18.18 -15.78
N ASN A 124 -14.33 18.31 -14.59
CA ASN A 124 -14.67 19.61 -14.00
C ASN A 124 -13.98 19.92 -12.66
N ASP A 125 -13.12 19.05 -12.15
CA ASP A 125 -12.25 19.39 -11.01
C ASP A 125 -10.80 19.64 -11.48
N PRO A 126 -10.37 20.89 -11.63
CA PRO A 126 -8.96 21.22 -11.88
C PRO A 126 -8.09 20.98 -10.63
N ASP A 127 -8.67 20.69 -9.47
CA ASP A 127 -7.92 20.26 -8.30
C ASP A 127 -7.48 18.80 -8.50
N GLN A 128 -6.18 18.55 -8.32
CA GLN A 128 -5.60 17.22 -8.42
C GLN A 128 -6.38 16.26 -7.52
N SER A 129 -6.75 15.09 -8.03
CA SER A 129 -7.36 14.03 -7.23
C SER A 129 -6.29 13.19 -6.53
N CYS A 130 -6.48 12.96 -5.23
CA CYS A 130 -5.60 12.20 -4.35
C CYS A 130 -6.31 10.93 -3.88
N GLY A 131 -5.61 9.79 -3.89
CA GLY A 131 -6.21 8.54 -3.45
C GLY A 131 -6.28 8.40 -1.93
N THR A 132 -7.46 8.05 -1.42
CA THR A 132 -7.66 7.55 -0.07
C THR A 132 -8.04 6.07 -0.04
N PHE A 133 -7.87 5.46 1.11
CA PHE A 133 -8.38 4.13 1.43
C PHE A 133 -9.27 4.20 2.67
N ILE A 134 -10.45 3.60 2.59
CA ILE A 134 -11.40 3.44 3.67
C ILE A 134 -11.54 1.94 3.98
N PRO A 135 -11.22 1.49 5.20
CA PRO A 135 -11.29 0.09 5.58
C PRO A 135 -12.67 -0.52 5.39
N ASN A 136 -12.74 -1.73 4.83
CA ASN A 136 -13.97 -2.47 4.48
C ASN A 136 -14.85 -1.80 3.42
N VAL A 137 -14.42 -0.67 2.85
CA VAL A 137 -15.16 0.00 1.78
C VAL A 137 -14.35 -0.04 0.49
N GLY A 138 -13.14 0.52 0.50
CA GLY A 138 -12.29 0.53 -0.69
C GLY A 138 -11.38 1.73 -0.83
N VAL A 139 -10.92 1.93 -2.05
CA VAL A 139 -10.14 3.11 -2.45
C VAL A 139 -11.10 4.23 -2.89
N TYR A 140 -10.71 5.48 -2.75
CA TYR A 140 -11.55 6.61 -3.12
C TYR A 140 -10.70 7.74 -3.68
N ASP A 141 -11.23 8.48 -4.63
CA ASP A 141 -10.75 9.82 -4.93
C ASP A 141 -11.15 10.78 -3.80
N GLU A 142 -10.23 11.68 -3.46
CA GLU A 142 -10.44 12.74 -2.49
C GLU A 142 -9.70 13.99 -2.99
N SER A 143 -10.21 15.16 -2.65
CA SER A 143 -9.57 16.41 -3.05
C SER A 143 -8.16 16.48 -2.47
N CYS A 144 -7.14 16.72 -3.30
CA CYS A 144 -5.78 17.00 -2.82
C CYS A 144 -5.66 18.34 -2.05
N ASN A 145 -6.77 19.00 -1.72
CA ASN A 145 -6.81 20.29 -1.05
C ASN A 145 -5.85 20.32 0.16
N ILE A 146 -5.04 21.37 0.24
CA ILE A 146 -4.07 21.60 1.33
C ILE A 146 -4.70 21.67 2.74
N ARG A 147 -6.03 21.75 2.84
CA ARG A 147 -6.75 21.74 4.11
C ARG A 147 -7.13 20.34 4.58
N GLU A 148 -7.30 19.39 3.66
CA GLU A 148 -7.67 18.02 4.01
C GLU A 148 -6.49 17.28 4.62
N LYS A 149 -6.74 16.66 5.77
CA LYS A 149 -5.72 15.94 6.52
C LYS A 149 -6.23 14.58 6.92
N HIS A 150 -5.47 13.57 6.52
CA HIS A 150 -5.75 12.19 6.86
C HIS A 150 -4.53 11.53 7.47
N ARG A 151 -4.79 10.42 8.16
CA ARG A 151 -3.76 9.43 8.47
C ARG A 151 -3.25 8.84 7.17
N TYR A 152 -2.11 8.17 7.20
CA TYR A 152 -1.48 7.71 5.97
C TYR A 152 -0.61 6.48 6.19
N VAL A 153 -0.34 5.75 5.11
CA VAL A 153 0.49 4.54 5.15
C VAL A 153 1.67 4.75 4.21
N CYS A 154 2.88 4.55 4.73
CA CYS A 154 4.10 4.56 3.94
C CYS A 154 4.52 3.12 3.61
N GLU A 155 5.14 2.96 2.44
CA GLU A 155 5.81 1.74 2.01
C GLU A 155 7.28 2.00 1.66
N ILE A 156 8.15 1.03 1.96
CA ILE A 156 9.54 0.98 1.46
C ILE A 156 9.73 -0.39 0.82
N LEU A 157 10.14 -0.39 -0.44
CA LEU A 157 10.47 -1.62 -1.18
C LEU A 157 11.83 -2.13 -0.70
N VAL A 158 11.93 -3.43 -0.43
CA VAL A 158 13.16 -4.10 0.01
C VAL A 158 13.82 -4.91 -1.10
#